data_AF-A0A0R2L7P6-F1
#
_entry.id   AF-A0A0R2L7P6-F1
#
_cell.length_a   1.000
_cell.length_b   1.000
_cell.length_c   1.000
_cell.angle_alpha   90.00
_cell.angle_beta   90.00
_cell.angle_gamma   90.00
#
_symmetry.space_group_name_H-M   'P 1'
#
loop_
_entity.id
_entity.type
_entity.pdbx_description
1 polymer ?
#
loop_
_entity_poly.entity_id
_entity_poly.type
_entity_poly.pdbx_seq_one_letter_code
_entity_poly.pdbx_strand_id
1 'polypeptide(L)' 'MEDEKVESVLELIKTTSKTRKQFMAPPVNLDSPMEAAGAYPVEVQVGGATVFVLPIDAFHQF' A
#
# COMPACT_ATOMS: atom_id res chain seq x y z
N MET A 1 -19.80 -2.93 -10.35
CA MET A 1 -19.56 -4.27 -9.79
C MET A 1 -20.83 -4.63 -9.04
N GLU A 2 -21.43 -5.78 -9.31
CA GLU A 2 -22.55 -6.26 -8.49
C GLU A 2 -22.00 -6.76 -7.15
N ASP A 3 -22.73 -6.54 -6.05
CA ASP A 3 -22.28 -6.86 -4.69
C ASP A 3 -21.83 -8.33 -4.53
N GLU A 4 -22.46 -9.23 -5.27
CA GLU A 4 -22.15 -10.67 -5.30
C GLU A 4 -20.72 -10.97 -5.77
N LYS A 5 -20.10 -10.08 -6.56
CA LYS A 5 -18.74 -10.23 -7.06
C LYS A 5 -17.68 -9.70 -6.10
N VAL A 6 -18.05 -8.91 -5.10
CA VAL A 6 -17.11 -8.27 -4.17
C VAL A 6 -16.23 -9.31 -3.50
N GLU A 7 -16.80 -10.41 -3.01
CA GLU A 7 -16.05 -11.46 -2.32
C GLU A 7 -14.98 -12.10 -3.21
N SER A 8 -15.34 -12.41 -4.46
CA SER A 8 -14.39 -12.98 -5.43
C SER A 8 -13.21 -12.03 -5.73
N VAL A 9 -13.47 -10.72 -5.76
CA VAL A 9 -12.44 -9.70 -5.98
C VAL A 9 -11.55 -9.57 -4.75
N LEU A 10 -12.12 -9.63 -3.54
CA LEU A 10 -11.35 -9.60 -2.30
C LEU A 10 -10.43 -10.82 -2.18
N GLU A 11 -10.90 -12.02 -2.55
CA GLU A 11 -10.07 -13.23 -2.54
C GLU A 11 -8.93 -13.14 -3.57
N LEU A 12 -9.19 -12.57 -4.75
CA LEU A 12 -8.15 -12.30 -5.75
C LEU A 12 -7.09 -11.30 -5.23
N ILE A 13 -7.52 -10.22 -4.59
CA ILE A 13 -6.60 -9.24 -4.00
C ILE A 13 -5.75 -9.92 -2.91
N LYS A 14 -6.37 -10.71 -2.02
CA LYS A 14 -5.69 -11.41 -0.92
C LYS A 14 -4.64 -12.40 -1.42
N THR A 15 -4.93 -13.16 -2.48
CA THR A 15 -4.00 -14.14 -3.04
C THR A 15 -2.83 -13.50 -3.77
N THR A 16 -3.05 -12.33 -4.38
CA THR A 16 -2.06 -11.60 -5.17
C THR A 16 -1.17 -10.71 -4.29
N SER A 17 -1.75 -10.10 -3.27
CA SER A 17 -1.11 -9.06 -2.47
C SER A 17 -0.57 -9.64 -1.17
N LYS A 18 0.75 -9.88 -1.13
CA LYS A 18 1.44 -10.48 0.03
C LYS A 18 2.28 -9.45 0.79
N THR A 19 2.31 -9.62 2.10
CA THR A 19 3.16 -8.84 2.99
C THR A 19 4.64 -9.09 2.66
N ARG A 20 5.42 -8.01 2.57
CA ARG A 20 6.85 -8.06 2.27
C ARG A 20 7.64 -7.17 3.22
N LYS A 21 8.93 -7.45 3.34
CA LYS A 21 9.90 -6.57 3.99
C LYS A 21 10.47 -5.62 2.93
N GLN A 22 10.54 -4.34 3.25
CA GLN A 22 11.12 -3.33 2.38
C GLN A 22 12.05 -2.44 3.22
N PHE A 23 13.20 -2.06 2.66
CA PHE A 23 14.07 -1.08 3.29
C PHE A 23 13.63 0.32 2.89
N MET A 24 13.46 1.19 3.88
CA MET A 24 13.21 2.61 3.64
C MET A 24 14.54 3.36 3.65
N ALA A 25 14.76 4.17 2.63
CA ALA A 25 15.88 5.10 2.63
C ALA A 25 15.64 6.14 3.73
N PRO A 26 16.68 6.50 4.49
CA PRO A 26 16.55 7.52 5.50
C PRO A 26 16.28 8.90 4.86
N PRO A 27 15.58 9.80 5.58
CA PRO A 27 15.32 11.14 5.07
C PRO A 27 16.63 11.91 4.88
N VAL A 28 16.81 12.49 3.69
CA VAL A 28 17.96 13.36 3.40
C VAL A 28 17.64 14.80 3.80
N ASN A 29 18.38 15.34 4.76
CA ASN A 29 18.35 16.77 5.06
C ASN A 29 19.39 17.48 4.18
N LEU A 30 18.95 18.30 3.23
CA LEU A 30 19.86 19.04 2.33
C LEU A 30 20.63 20.17 3.04
N ASP A 31 20.18 20.60 4.23
CA ASP A 31 20.76 21.72 4.97
C ASP A 31 22.07 21.37 5.70
N SER A 32 22.40 20.08 5.83
CA SER A 32 23.61 19.63 6.53
C SER A 32 24.21 18.39 5.85
N PRO A 33 25.09 18.55 4.85
CA PRO A 33 25.70 17.41 4.14
C PRO A 33 26.55 16.49 5.04
N MET A 34 26.86 16.90 6.27
CA MET A 34 27.66 16.14 7.22
C MET A 34 26.83 15.11 8.03
N GLU A 35 25.52 15.29 8.15
CA GLU A 35 24.61 14.35 8.86
C GLU A 35 24.04 13.26 7.94
N ALA A 36 24.17 13.41 6.61
CA ALA A 36 23.74 12.43 5.63
C ALA A 36 24.54 11.10 5.68
N ALA A 37 25.72 11.09 6.32
CA ALA A 37 26.64 9.95 6.33
C ALA A 37 26.28 8.83 7.33
N GLY A 38 25.35 9.06 8.27
CA GLY A 38 25.00 8.10 9.33
C GLY A 38 23.68 7.37 9.13
N ALA A 39 23.07 7.53 7.96
CA ALA A 39 21.68 7.18 7.76
C ALA A 39 21.56 5.74 7.23
N TYR A 40 21.17 4.81 8.10
CA TYR A 40 21.05 3.38 7.75
C TYR A 40 19.64 3.02 7.27
N PRO A 41 19.50 2.17 6.24
CA PRO A 41 18.19 1.70 5.79
C PRO A 41 17.46 0.95 6.90
N VAL A 42 16.22 1.33 7.18
CA VAL A 42 15.38 0.66 8.18
C VAL A 42 14.49 -0.36 7.48
N GLU A 43 14.52 -1.63 7.92
CA GLU A 43 13.62 -2.66 7.44
C GLU A 43 12.21 -2.40 8.00
N VAL A 44 11.24 -2.19 7.11
CA VAL A 44 9.84 -2.03 7.45
C VAL A 44 9.01 -3.15 6.83
N GLN A 45 7.97 -3.57 7.53
CA GLN A 45 6.97 -4.48 6.98
C GLN A 45 5.93 -3.68 6.19
N VAL A 46 5.79 -4.00 4.91
CA VAL A 46 4.75 -3.45 4.04
C VAL A 46 3.69 -4.52 3.87
N GLY A 47 2.46 -4.23 4.27
CA GLY A 47 1.31 -5.12 4.08
C GLY A 47 1.05 -5.45 2.61
N GLY A 48 0.24 -6.47 2.36
CA GLY A 48 -0.15 -6.87 1.01
C GLY A 48 -1.05 -5.84 0.34
N ALA A 49 -2.23 -5.61 0.90
CA ALA A 49 -3.20 -4.64 0.41
C ALA A 49 -4.02 -4.07 1.57
N THR A 50 -4.45 -2.82 1.42
CA THR A 50 -5.46 -2.19 2.28
C THR A 50 -6.61 -1.81 1.36
N VAL A 51 -7.78 -2.39 1.58
CA VAL A 51 -8.94 -2.29 0.68
C VAL A 51 -10.13 -1.72 1.44
N PHE A 52 -10.78 -0.72 0.86
CA PHE A 52 -12.03 -0.16 1.36
C PHE A 52 -13.16 -0.52 0.38
N VAL A 53 -14.26 -1.07 0.91
CA VAL A 53 -15.49 -1.33 0.16
C VAL A 53 -16.49 -0.25 0.52
N LEU A 54 -16.97 0.51 -0.47
CA LEU A 54 -17.86 1.64 -0.28
C LEU A 54 -19.23 1.35 -0.91
N PRO A 55 -20.35 1.68 -0.25
CA PRO A 55 -21.67 1.58 -0.86
C PRO A 55 -21.81 2.61 -1.98
N ILE A 56 -22.54 2.25 -3.05
CA ILE A 56 -22.87 3.15 -4.15
C ILE A 56 -24.37 3.39 -4.16
N ASP A 57 -24.78 4.65 -4.05
CA ASP A 57 -26.20 5.03 -4.03
C ASP A 57 -26.84 4.95 -5.43
N ALA A 58 -26.10 5.34 -6.48
CA ALA A 58 -26.56 5.25 -7.86
C ALA A 58 -25.39 5.04 -8.85
N PHE A 59 -25.61 4.19 -9.84
CA PHE A 59 -24.70 3.96 -10.97
C PHE A 59 -25.43 4.22 -12.29
N HIS A 60 -24.88 5.10 -13.13
CA HIS A 60 -25.47 5.47 -14.43
C HIS A 60 -24.47 5.17 -15.55
N GLN A 61 -24.96 4.57 -16.64
CA GLN A 61 -24.22 4.33 -17.87
C GLN A 61 -25.06 4.82 -19.06
N PHE A 62 -24.47 5.66 -19.91
CA PHE A 62 -25.10 6.25 -21.10
C PHE A 62 -24.46 5.72 -22.37
#